data_AF-A0A7Y1YJV0-F1
#
_entry.id   AF-A0A7Y1YJV0-F1
#
_cell.length_a   1.000
_cell.length_b   1.000
_cell.length_c   1.000
_cell.angle_alpha   90.00
_cell.angle_beta   90.00
_cell.angle_gamma   90.00
#
_symmetry.space_group_name_H-M   'P 1'
#
loop_
_entity.id
_entity.type
_entity.pdbx_description
1 polymer ?
#
loop_
_entity_poly.entity_id
_entity_poly.type
_entity_poly.pdbx_seq_one_letter_code
_entity_poly.pdbx_strand_id
1 'polypeptide(L)' 'MTNVVFNLSNAEMETRFVAQAEKNDLVNLKGHRSVGGVRASLYNAMPMEGVEALVAFMHEFQRENG' A
#
# COMPACT_ATOMS: atom_id res chain seq x y z
N MET A 1 11.76 13.02 4.68
CA MET A 1 11.09 12.31 3.59
C MET A 1 11.27 10.83 3.83
N THR A 2 10.16 10.09 3.97
CA THR A 2 10.17 8.73 4.49
C THR A 2 9.39 7.82 3.56
N ASN A 3 10.03 6.72 3.16
CA ASN A 3 9.35 5.62 2.49
C ASN A 3 9.01 4.58 3.56
N VAL A 4 7.74 4.20 3.63
CA VAL A 4 7.28 3.13 4.51
C VAL A 4 7.19 1.87 3.65
N VAL A 5 7.98 0.86 4.01
CA VAL A 5 7.96 -0.45 3.37
C VAL A 5 7.36 -1.46 4.33
N PHE A 6 6.48 -2.32 3.82
CA PHE A 6 5.85 -3.38 4.60
C PHE A 6 5.55 -4.58 3.71
N ASN A 7 5.50 -5.76 4.32
CA ASN A 7 5.21 -7.01 3.65
C ASN A 7 3.86 -7.54 4.13
N LEU A 8 3.20 -8.33 3.30
CA LEU A 8 2.02 -9.10 3.69
C LEU A 8 2.41 -10.57 3.93
N SER A 9 1.44 -11.40 4.29
CA SER A 9 1.67 -12.81 4.65
C SER A 9 2.32 -13.62 3.52
N ASN A 10 2.09 -13.26 2.25
CA ASN A 10 2.73 -13.86 1.09
C ASN A 10 2.63 -12.93 -0.15
N ALA A 11 3.33 -13.30 -1.23
CA ALA A 11 3.39 -12.53 -2.48
C ALA A 11 2.04 -12.43 -3.22
N GLU A 12 1.13 -13.39 -3.03
CA GLU A 12 -0.22 -13.32 -3.61
C GLU A 12 -1.02 -12.20 -2.95
N MET A 13 -0.93 -12.09 -1.62
CA MET A 13 -1.57 -11.01 -0.86
C MET A 13 -1.01 -9.64 -1.24
N GLU A 14 0.30 -9.53 -1.47
CA GLU A 14 0.92 -8.30 -1.98
C GLU A 14 0.38 -7.91 -3.36
N THR A 15 0.26 -8.89 -4.26
CA THR A 15 -0.30 -8.66 -5.60
C THR A 15 -1.76 -8.21 -5.53
N ARG A 16 -2.57 -8.85 -4.68
CA ARG A 16 -3.97 -8.47 -4.44
C ARG A 16 -4.09 -7.07 -3.84
N PHE A 17 -3.25 -6.76 -2.85
CA PHE A 17 -3.24 -5.45 -2.20
C PHE A 17 -2.97 -4.33 -3.21
N VAL A 18 -1.92 -4.47 -4.03
CA VAL A 18 -1.59 -3.46 -5.05
C VAL A 18 -2.73 -3.31 -6.06
N ALA A 19 -3.30 -4.42 -6.54
CA ALA A 19 -4.38 -4.39 -7.52
C ALA A 19 -5.68 -3.77 -6.97
N GLN A 20 -5.99 -3.95 -5.68
CA GLN A 20 -7.15 -3.33 -5.05
C GLN A 20 -6.88 -1.86 -4.70
N ALA A 21 -5.66 -1.53 -4.28
CA ALA A 21 -5.25 -0.16 -4.00
C ALA A 21 -5.37 0.71 -5.26
N GLU A 22 -4.94 0.21 -6.42
CA GLU A 22 -5.08 0.90 -7.70
C GLU A 22 -6.55 1.19 -8.07
N LYS A 23 -7.50 0.34 -7.65
CA LYS A 23 -8.94 0.59 -7.84
C LYS A 23 -9.51 1.66 -6.91
N ASN A 24 -8.79 1.99 -5.83
CA ASN A 24 -9.12 3.04 -4.87
C ASN A 24 -8.25 4.29 -5.07
N ASP A 25 -7.71 4.47 -6.28
CA ASP A 25 -6.80 5.58 -6.64
C ASP A 25 -5.50 5.66 -5.82
N LEU A 26 -5.16 4.59 -5.10
CA LEU A 26 -3.91 4.44 -4.34
C LEU A 26 -2.84 3.76 -5.21
N VAL A 27 -2.22 4.56 -6.07
CA VAL A 27 -1.26 4.09 -7.08
C VAL A 27 0.20 4.11 -6.59
N ASN A 28 1.09 3.46 -7.35
CA ASN A 28 2.54 3.44 -7.12
C ASN A 28 2.99 2.80 -5.79
N LEU A 29 2.17 1.91 -5.22
CA LEU A 29 2.47 1.21 -3.96
C LEU A 29 3.32 -0.06 -4.12
N LYS A 30 3.58 -0.52 -5.35
CA LYS A 30 4.38 -1.72 -5.57
C LYS A 30 5.81 -1.54 -5.05
N GLY A 31 6.26 -2.48 -4.21
CA GLY A 31 7.62 -2.49 -3.65
C GLY A 31 8.71 -2.69 -4.70
N HIS A 32 9.97 -2.50 -4.30
CA HIS A 32 11.09 -2.65 -5.21
C HIS A 32 11.30 -4.12 -5.59
N ARG A 33 11.59 -4.38 -6.88
CA ARG A 33 11.69 -5.74 -7.46
C ARG A 33 12.61 -6.72 -6.71
N SER A 34 13.61 -6.21 -5.98
CA SER A 34 14.58 -7.03 -5.25
C SER A 34 14.11 -7.48 -3.88
N VAL A 35 13.13 -6.78 -3.29
CA VAL A 35 12.65 -7.01 -1.92
C VAL A 35 11.17 -7.43 -1.88
N GLY A 36 10.42 -7.20 -2.95
CA GLY A 36 8.98 -7.46 -2.96
C GLY A 36 8.23 -6.45 -2.08
N GLY A 37 7.09 -6.86 -1.53
CA GLY A 37 6.34 -6.06 -0.58
C GLY A 37 5.63 -4.86 -1.20
N VAL A 38 5.26 -3.95 -0.31
CA VAL A 38 4.55 -2.71 -0.59
C VAL A 38 5.39 -1.54 -0.10
N ARG A 39 5.39 -0.44 -0.86
CA ARG A 39 6.10 0.79 -0.52
C ARG A 39 5.21 2.01 -0.67
N ALA A 40 4.88 2.65 0.44
CA ALA A 40 4.24 3.97 0.46
C ALA A 40 5.31 5.06 0.53
N SER A 41 5.34 5.95 -0.47
CA SER A 41 6.32 7.05 -0.54
C SER A 41 5.68 8.34 -0.07
N LEU A 42 6.02 8.79 1.14
CA LEU A 42 5.39 9.93 1.82
C LEU A 42 6.31 11.16 1.76
N TYR A 43 6.43 11.73 0.56
CA TYR A 43 7.19 12.96 0.34
C TYR A 43 6.42 14.20 0.79
N ASN A 44 7.08 15.36 0.86
CA ASN A 44 6.46 16.60 1.36
C ASN A 44 5.19 17.03 0.61
N ALA A 45 5.03 16.62 -0.66
CA ALA A 45 3.84 16.92 -1.46
C ALA A 45 2.70 15.91 -1.26
N MET A 46 2.88 14.88 -0.43
CA MET A 46 1.84 13.91 -0.13
C MET A 46 0.86 14.53 0.87
N PRO A 47 -0.43 14.70 0.51
CA PRO A 47 -1.44 15.25 1.41
C PRO A 47 -1.78 14.25 2.53
N MET A 48 -2.24 14.77 3.67
CA MET A 48 -2.63 13.94 4.82
C MET A 48 -3.82 13.04 4.46
N GLU A 49 -4.74 13.57 3.66
CA GLU A 49 -5.92 12.87 3.15
C GLU A 49 -5.53 11.59 2.38
N GLY A 50 -4.41 11.62 1.65
CA GLY A 50 -3.90 10.44 0.95
C GLY A 50 -3.33 9.39 1.90
N VAL A 51 -2.75 9.82 3.04
CA VAL A 51 -2.31 8.90 4.10
C VAL A 51 -3.50 8.28 4.81
N GLU A 52 -4.52 9.07 5.12
CA GLU A 52 -5.76 8.60 5.74
C GLU A 52 -6.50 7.60 4.83
N ALA A 53 -6.57 7.90 3.52
CA ALA A 53 -7.12 6.98 2.53
C ALA A 53 -6.36 5.64 2.48
N LEU A 54 -5.02 5.69 2.53
CA LEU A 54 -4.19 4.48 2.59
C LEU A 54 -4.46 3.66 3.86
N VAL A 55 -4.53 4.31 5.03
CA VAL A 55 -4.80 3.63 6.31
C VAL A 55 -6.20 3.01 6.33
N ALA A 56 -7.21 3.74 5.86
CA ALA A 56 -8.58 3.23 5.75
C ALA A 56 -8.64 2.01 4.80
N PHE A 57 -7.97 2.09 3.65
CA PHE A 57 -7.84 0.97 2.73
C PHE A 57 -7.14 -0.24 3.37
N MET A 58 -6.07 -0.03 4.14
CA MET A 58 -5.37 -1.12 4.84
C MET A 58 -6.28 -1.85 5.83
N HIS A 59 -7.11 -1.12 6.58
CA HIS A 59 -8.09 -1.72 7.49
C HIS A 59 -9.16 -2.52 6.75
N GLU A 60 -9.68 -2.01 5.63
CA GLU A 60 -10.66 -2.73 4.83
C GLU A 60 -10.06 -3.99 4.20
N PHE A 61 -8.88 -3.87 3.60
CA PHE A 61 -8.18 -5.00 3.01
C PHE A 61 -7.92 -6.11 4.03
N GLN A 62 -7.51 -5.75 5.26
CA GLN A 62 -7.32 -6.73 6.33
C GLN A 62 -8.64 -7.38 6.74
N ARG A 63 -9.75 -6.63 6.82
CA ARG A 63 -11.06 -7.21 7.15
C ARG A 63 -11.57 -8.19 6.11
N GLU A 64 -11.32 -7.92 4.82
CA GLU A 64 -11.79 -8.77 3.73
C GLU A 64 -10.93 -10.01 3.49
N ASN A 65 -9.64 -9.97 3.88
CA ASN A 65 -8.67 -11.01 3.51
C ASN A 65 -7.86 -11.59 4.69
N GLY A 66 -8.11 -11.15 5.93
CA GLY A 66 -7.49 -11.66 7.16
C GLY A 66 -8.27 -12.80 7.79
#